data_AF-A0A1M6AVS9-F1
#
_entry.id   AF-A0A1M6AVS9-F1
#
_cell.length_a   1.000
_cell.length_b   1.000
_cell.length_c   1.000
_cell.angle_alpha   90.00
_cell.angle_beta   90.00
_cell.angle_gamma   90.00
#
_symmetry.space_group_name_H-M   'P 1'
#
loop_
_entity.id
_entity.type
_entity.pdbx_description
1 polymer ?
#
loop_
_entity_poly.entity_id
_entity_poly.type
_entity_poly.pdbx_seq_one_letter_code
_entity_poly.pdbx_strand_id
1 'polypeptide(L)'
;MSNIVKLEKLISIIGDEAFNKLIKQCPGMNVYIPKNYDKRFYDRKQRNKQLREDYFVDKMDISDLMVKYNLSKATVYKIIEKR
;
A
#
# COMPACT_ATOMS: atom_id res chain seq x y z
N MET A 1 8.43 -22.68 -3.48
CA MET A 1 9.44 -22.10 -2.56
C MET A 1 8.94 -22.29 -1.13
N SER A 2 9.67 -23.03 -0.29
CA SER A 2 9.28 -23.31 1.10
C SER A 2 9.19 -22.01 1.93
N ASN A 3 8.36 -22.01 2.98
CA ASN A 3 8.26 -20.86 3.89
C ASN A 3 9.59 -20.56 4.61
N ILE A 4 10.38 -21.59 4.91
CA ILE A 4 11.70 -21.45 5.52
C ILE A 4 12.62 -20.59 4.63
N VAL A 5 12.68 -20.90 3.34
CA VAL A 5 13.49 -20.15 2.35
C VAL A 5 13.04 -18.69 2.22
N LYS A 6 11.74 -18.40 2.40
CA LYS A 6 11.23 -17.02 2.40
C LYS A 6 11.66 -16.26 3.64
N LEU A 7 11.68 -16.92 4.80
CA LEU A 7 12.12 -16.32 6.06
C LEU A 7 13.63 -16.05 6.04
N GLU A 8 14.44 -16.99 5.55
CA GLU A 8 15.89 -16.78 5.37
C GLU A 8 16.18 -15.57 4.48
N LYS A 9 15.46 -15.42 3.36
CA LYS A 9 15.56 -14.22 2.51
C LYS A 9 15.16 -12.96 3.26
N LEU A 10 14.09 -13.00 4.05
CA LEU A 10 13.66 -11.84 4.84
C LEU A 10 14.73 -11.43 5.86
N ILE A 11 15.30 -12.42 6.59
CA ILE A 11 16.41 -12.22 7.53
C ILE A 11 17.61 -11.59 6.82
N SER A 12 17.98 -12.08 5.63
CA SER A 12 19.11 -11.50 4.88
C SER A 12 18.90 -10.05 4.44
N ILE A 13 17.64 -9.60 4.29
CA ILE A 13 17.32 -8.24 3.85
C ILE A 13 17.32 -7.26 5.03
N ILE A 14 16.78 -7.67 6.18
CA ILE A 14 16.57 -6.76 7.33
C ILE A 14 17.58 -6.96 8.46
N GLY A 15 18.32 -8.07 8.46
CA GLY A 15 19.26 -8.47 9.50
C GLY A 15 18.60 -9.18 10.70
N ASP A 16 19.37 -10.03 11.38
CA ASP A 16 18.91 -10.82 12.52
C ASP A 16 18.36 -9.97 13.67
N GLU A 17 18.96 -8.82 13.95
CA GLU A 17 18.53 -7.96 15.06
C GLU A 17 17.12 -7.39 14.82
N ALA A 18 16.84 -6.91 13.61
CA ALA A 18 15.53 -6.39 13.24
C ALA A 18 14.48 -7.50 13.16
N PHE A 19 14.86 -8.67 12.64
CA PHE A 19 13.96 -9.83 12.57
C PHE A 19 13.57 -10.34 13.96
N ASN A 20 14.50 -10.38 14.91
CA ASN A 20 14.21 -10.73 16.30
C ASN A 20 13.24 -9.74 16.98
N LYS A 21 13.38 -8.43 16.70
CA LYS A 21 12.42 -7.41 17.18
C LYS A 21 11.03 -7.66 16.58
N LEU A 22 10.97 -8.00 15.29
CA LEU A 22 9.71 -8.26 14.58
C LEU A 22 8.97 -9.49 15.16
N ILE A 23 9.68 -10.58 15.47
CA ILE A 23 9.09 -11.76 16.12
C ILE A 23 8.50 -11.42 17.49
N LYS A 24 9.22 -10.61 18.29
CA LYS A 24 8.77 -10.21 19.62
C LYS A 24 7.53 -9.31 19.59
N GLN A 25 7.43 -8.42 18.61
CA GLN A 25 6.34 -7.45 18.53
C GLN A 25 5.10 -7.98 17.82
N CYS A 26 5.25 -8.92 16.88
CA CYS A 26 4.15 -9.45 16.06
C CYS A 26 4.05 -10.99 16.08
N PRO A 27 3.99 -11.63 17.26
CA PRO A 27 3.93 -13.10 17.33
C PRO A 27 2.60 -13.62 16.77
N GLY A 28 2.67 -14.67 15.94
CA GLY A 28 1.48 -15.32 15.36
C GLY A 28 0.70 -14.48 14.33
N MET A 29 1.20 -13.29 13.97
CA MET A 29 0.56 -12.43 12.98
C MET A 29 0.98 -12.79 11.56
N ASN A 30 0.02 -12.76 10.64
CA ASN A 30 0.31 -12.84 9.21
C ASN A 30 0.51 -11.43 8.66
N VAL A 31 1.73 -11.12 8.22
CA VAL A 31 2.06 -9.83 7.58
C VAL A 31 2.04 -9.99 6.07
N TYR A 32 1.20 -9.20 5.40
CA TYR A 32 1.20 -9.10 3.94
C TYR A 32 2.22 -8.05 3.49
N ILE A 33 3.19 -8.46 2.68
CA ILE A 33 4.12 -7.55 2.03
C ILE A 33 3.54 -7.19 0.65
N PRO A 34 3.11 -5.95 0.42
CA PRO A 34 2.53 -5.54 -0.86
C PRO A 34 3.59 -5.54 -1.97
N LYS A 35 3.19 -5.98 -3.18
CA LYS A 35 4.06 -5.95 -4.37
C LYS A 35 4.55 -4.53 -4.70
N ASN A 36 3.69 -3.53 -4.47
CA ASN A 36 4.00 -2.13 -4.65
C ASN A 36 3.69 -1.42 -3.32
N TYR A 37 4.74 -1.05 -2.58
CA TYR A 37 4.61 -0.23 -1.37
C TYR A 37 4.86 1.24 -1.74
N ASP A 38 3.85 2.08 -1.56
CA ASP A 38 3.99 3.52 -1.55
C ASP A 38 3.62 4.01 -0.15
N LYS A 39 4.58 4.61 0.56
CA LYS A 39 4.37 5.11 1.92
C LYS A 39 3.26 6.16 1.99
N ARG A 40 2.99 6.89 0.89
CA ARG A 40 1.91 7.88 0.83
C ARG A 40 0.54 7.23 0.68
N PHE A 41 0.49 6.01 0.14
CA PHE A 41 -0.76 5.33 -0.25
C PHE A 41 -0.85 3.88 0.24
N TYR A 42 -0.16 3.56 1.34
CA TYR A 42 -0.15 2.21 1.91
C TYR A 42 -1.56 1.78 2.32
N ASP A 43 -2.37 2.73 2.81
CA ASP A 43 -3.80 2.54 3.02
C ASP A 43 -4.58 2.92 1.75
N ARG A 44 -4.90 1.89 0.96
CA ARG A 44 -5.71 2.04 -0.25
C ARG A 44 -7.11 2.56 0.04
N LYS A 45 -7.71 2.22 1.19
CA LYS A 45 -9.06 2.69 1.55
C LYS A 45 -9.02 4.17 1.85
N GLN A 46 -8.04 4.61 2.64
CA GLN A 46 -7.84 6.02 2.95
C GLN A 46 -7.52 6.83 1.68
N ARG A 47 -6.58 6.35 0.84
CA ARG A 47 -6.29 7.00 -0.45
C ARG A 47 -7.56 7.15 -1.30
N ASN A 48 -8.32 6.07 -1.48
CA ASN A 48 -9.52 6.11 -2.31
C ASN A 48 -10.60 7.04 -1.74
N LYS A 49 -10.64 7.21 -0.41
CA LYS A 49 -11.51 8.20 0.24
C LYS A 49 -11.05 9.62 -0.11
N GLN A 50 -9.77 9.93 0.10
CA GLN A 50 -9.19 11.24 -0.22
C GLN A 50 -9.34 11.60 -1.71
N LEU A 51 -9.07 10.65 -2.62
CA LEU A 51 -9.24 10.88 -4.06
C LEU A 51 -10.67 11.28 -4.41
N ARG A 52 -11.67 10.69 -3.74
CA ARG A 52 -13.08 11.06 -3.95
C ARG A 52 -13.38 12.44 -3.36
N GLU A 53 -12.82 12.76 -2.19
CA GLU A 53 -12.97 14.10 -1.60
C GLU A 53 -12.37 15.16 -2.53
N ASP A 54 -11.14 14.98 -3.00
CA ASP A 54 -10.49 15.87 -3.97
C ASP A 54 -11.32 16.06 -5.26
N TYR A 55 -11.95 14.98 -5.75
CA TYR A 55 -12.79 15.06 -6.94
C TYR A 55 -14.14 15.76 -6.70
N PHE A 56 -14.87 15.36 -5.65
CA PHE A 56 -16.23 15.82 -5.44
C PHE A 56 -16.31 17.18 -4.72
N VAL A 57 -15.39 17.44 -3.78
CA VAL A 57 -15.35 18.64 -2.95
C VAL A 57 -14.45 19.68 -3.59
N ASP A 58 -13.19 19.33 -3.84
CA ASP A 58 -12.19 20.30 -4.35
C ASP A 58 -12.25 20.48 -5.88
N LYS A 59 -13.12 19.71 -6.56
CA LYS A 59 -13.36 19.77 -8.01
C LYS A 59 -12.08 19.59 -8.85
N MET A 60 -11.12 18.81 -8.36
CA MET A 60 -9.89 18.51 -9.11
C MET A 60 -10.19 17.76 -10.40
N ASP A 61 -9.45 18.06 -11.47
CA ASP A 61 -9.55 17.32 -12.73
C ASP A 61 -8.98 15.90 -12.58
N ILE A 62 -9.50 14.98 -13.39
CA ILE A 62 -8.99 13.61 -13.51
C ILE A 62 -7.49 13.60 -13.85
N SER A 63 -7.00 14.50 -14.70
CA SER A 63 -5.56 14.58 -15.02
C SER A 63 -4.72 14.85 -13.78
N ASP A 64 -5.18 15.76 -12.92
CA ASP A 64 -4.46 16.16 -11.71
C ASP A 64 -4.50 15.05 -10.67
N LEU A 65 -5.64 14.36 -10.54
CA LEU A 65 -5.78 13.19 -9.68
C LEU A 65 -4.87 12.04 -10.10
N MET A 66 -4.72 11.80 -11.42
CA MET A 66 -3.80 10.78 -11.94
C MET A 66 -2.36 11.06 -11.51
N VAL A 67 -1.92 12.32 -11.61
CA VAL A 67 -0.56 12.73 -11.21
C VAL A 67 -0.40 12.69 -9.69
N LYS A 68 -1.33 13.29 -8.94
CA LYS A 68 -1.29 13.39 -7.46
C LYS A 68 -1.24 12.01 -6.81
N TYR A 69 -2.02 11.05 -7.31
CA TYR A 69 -2.14 9.72 -6.74
C TYR A 69 -1.30 8.65 -7.46
N ASN A 70 -0.60 9.02 -8.53
CA ASN A 70 0.15 8.10 -9.40
C ASN A 70 -0.71 6.90 -9.85
N LEU A 71 -1.90 7.20 -10.37
CA LEU A 71 -2.87 6.20 -10.80
C LEU A 71 -3.18 6.32 -12.29
N SER A 72 -3.46 5.18 -12.93
CA SER A 72 -3.96 5.19 -14.29
C SER A 72 -5.35 5.83 -14.35
N LYS A 73 -5.68 6.46 -15.49
CA LYS A 73 -6.99 7.07 -15.75
C LYS A 73 -8.14 6.10 -15.43
N ALA A 74 -8.04 4.85 -15.89
CA ALA A 74 -9.03 3.82 -15.65
C ALA A 74 -9.19 3.48 -14.15
N THR A 75 -8.11 3.52 -13.38
CA THR A 75 -8.18 3.30 -11.93
C THR A 75 -8.87 4.45 -11.22
N VAL A 76 -8.59 5.70 -11.62
CA VAL A 76 -9.24 6.90 -11.06
C VAL A 76 -10.76 6.83 -11.28
N TYR A 77 -11.22 6.57 -12.51
CA TYR A 77 -12.66 6.39 -12.80
C TYR A 77 -13.27 5.27 -11.97
N LYS A 78 -12.65 4.09 -11.91
CA LYS A 78 -13.15 2.97 -11.09
C LYS A 78 -13.31 3.34 -9.62
N ILE A 79 -12.43 4.18 -9.07
CA ILE A 79 -12.53 4.63 -7.68
C ILE A 79 -13.70 5.59 -7.52
N ILE A 80 -13.85 6.55 -8.42
CA ILE A 80 -14.94 7.54 -8.40
C ILE A 80 -16.31 6.87 -8.57
N GLU A 81 -16.42 5.92 -9.50
CA GLU A 81 -17.68 5.24 -9.87
C GLU A 81 -18.12 4.16 -8.87
N LYS A 82 -17.20 3.49 -8.18
CA LYS A 82 -17.52 2.50 -7.13
C LYS A 82 -18.02 3.18 -5.84
N ARG A 83 -19.16 3.87 -5.90
CA ARG A 83 -19.89 4.32 -4.71
C ARG A 83 -20.41 3.11 -3.92
#